data_AF-G6AUD0-F1
#
_entry.id   AF-G6AUD0-F1
#
_cell.length_a   1.000
_cell.length_b   1.000
_cell.length_c   1.000
_cell.angle_alpha   90.00
_cell.angle_beta   90.00
_cell.angle_gamma   90.00
#
_symmetry.space_group_name_H-M   'P 1'
#
loop_
_entity.id
_entity.type
_entity.pdbx_description
1 polymer ?
#
loop_
_entity_poly.entity_id
_entity_poly.type
_entity_poly.pdbx_seq_one_letter_code
_entity_poly.pdbx_strand_id
1 'polypeptide(L)'
;EWSRAWYSDSEYEGWLGHGVHCCYDRTVESFEDEGVTMLRMEDGRAVAFPPIAPGGEFYMRTERVTLRRTEKGYEAYSHDSLLTYRFDMRDGGAWRMTRIENPDGLHIQLRFSNGRFSGVSDPAGRTVHAATDTKGRVTSLSFVTDKGEERLVSYTYDESGNMTGITDAMDKTTEMSYSGHLMTEKTDRNGDTYRWEYDSKGRCV
;
A
#
# COMPACT_ATOMS: atom_id res chain seq x y z
N GLU A 1 8.35 8.11 1.45
CA GLU A 1 9.21 7.00 0.94
C GLU A 1 8.28 5.93 0.37
N TRP A 2 8.63 5.29 -0.75
CA TRP A 2 7.86 4.15 -1.28
C TRP A 2 8.34 2.86 -0.62
N SER A 3 7.81 2.55 0.56
CA SER A 3 8.15 1.37 1.34
C SER A 3 7.14 0.25 1.16
N ARG A 4 7.60 -0.98 1.37
CA ARG A 4 6.81 -2.19 1.21
C ARG A 4 7.22 -3.26 2.22
N ALA A 5 6.26 -4.05 2.69
CA ALA A 5 6.45 -5.18 3.58
C ALA A 5 5.76 -6.43 3.02
N TRP A 6 6.39 -7.60 3.16
CA TRP A 6 5.77 -8.87 2.80
C TRP A 6 5.45 -9.66 4.07
N TYR A 7 4.24 -10.21 4.14
CA TYR A 7 3.78 -11.04 5.25
C TYR A 7 3.35 -12.41 4.72
N SER A 8 3.90 -13.47 5.32
CA SER A 8 3.66 -14.86 4.90
C SER A 8 2.23 -15.35 5.17
N ASP A 9 1.53 -14.72 6.11
CA ASP A 9 0.17 -15.05 6.55
C ASP A 9 -0.88 -14.06 6.03
N SER A 10 -0.50 -13.17 5.12
CA SER A 10 -1.38 -12.16 4.56
C SER A 10 -2.00 -12.62 3.24
N GLU A 11 -3.32 -12.79 3.24
CA GLU A 11 -4.16 -13.01 2.04
C GLU A 11 -4.46 -11.70 1.27
N TYR A 12 -3.90 -10.57 1.67
CA TYR A 12 -4.13 -9.29 1.01
C TYR A 12 -3.51 -9.26 -0.40
N GLU A 13 -4.34 -8.94 -1.39
CA GLU A 13 -3.91 -8.68 -2.76
C GLU A 13 -3.98 -7.17 -3.06
N GLY A 14 -2.83 -6.51 -2.96
CA GLY A 14 -2.71 -5.07 -3.17
C GLY A 14 -2.08 -4.68 -4.51
N TRP A 15 -1.68 -3.42 -4.62
CA TRP A 15 -0.98 -2.87 -5.79
C TRP A 15 0.34 -3.56 -6.09
N LEU A 16 0.91 -4.27 -5.11
CA LEU A 16 2.18 -4.98 -5.23
C LEU A 16 2.02 -6.50 -5.20
N GLY A 17 0.82 -7.00 -5.49
CA GLY A 17 0.53 -8.44 -5.55
C GLY A 17 0.22 -9.06 -4.19
N HIS A 18 0.20 -10.39 -4.15
CA HIS A 18 -0.22 -11.16 -2.99
C HIS A 18 0.75 -11.01 -1.81
N GLY A 19 0.22 -10.69 -0.63
CA GLY A 19 0.97 -10.62 0.62
C GLY A 19 1.95 -9.44 0.72
N VAL A 20 2.02 -8.57 -0.29
CA VAL A 20 2.91 -7.39 -0.30
C VAL A 20 2.10 -6.12 -0.02
N HIS A 21 2.40 -5.49 1.10
CA HIS A 21 1.76 -4.26 1.55
C HIS A 21 2.61 -3.05 1.15
N CYS A 22 1.97 -2.04 0.58
CA CYS A 22 2.60 -0.76 0.26
C CYS A 22 2.06 0.31 1.22
N CYS A 23 2.93 1.19 1.72
CA CYS A 23 2.52 2.25 2.66
C CYS A 23 1.49 3.24 2.09
N TYR A 24 1.35 3.30 0.76
CA TYR A 24 0.34 4.09 0.06
C TYR A 24 -0.95 3.32 -0.27
N ASP A 25 -0.92 1.99 -0.26
CA ASP A 25 -2.07 1.14 -0.56
C ASP A 25 -2.87 0.87 0.71
N ARG A 26 -3.49 1.94 1.21
CA ARG A 26 -4.25 1.93 2.45
C ARG A 26 -5.73 2.09 2.17
N THR A 27 -6.53 1.30 2.86
CA THR A 27 -7.99 1.31 2.78
C THR A 27 -8.62 1.49 4.16
N VAL A 28 -9.82 2.07 4.17
CA VAL A 28 -10.79 1.87 5.25
C VAL A 28 -11.89 0.98 4.71
N GLU A 29 -12.32 -0.02 5.45
CA GLU A 29 -13.41 -0.94 5.09
C GLU A 29 -14.38 -1.02 6.25
N SER A 30 -15.68 -0.94 5.97
CA SER A 30 -16.73 -0.99 6.99
C SER A 30 -17.55 -2.25 6.83
N PHE A 31 -17.58 -3.07 7.88
CA PHE A 31 -18.34 -4.31 7.95
C PHE A 31 -19.51 -4.06 8.92
N GLU A 32 -20.63 -3.60 8.37
CA GLU A 32 -21.79 -3.18 9.17
C GLU A 32 -22.39 -4.35 9.96
N ASP A 33 -22.48 -5.53 9.35
CA ASP A 33 -23.01 -6.75 9.98
C ASP A 33 -22.16 -7.25 11.15
N GLU A 34 -20.85 -7.00 11.10
CA GLU A 34 -19.90 -7.38 12.14
C GLU A 34 -19.66 -6.24 13.15
N GLY A 35 -20.24 -5.06 12.89
CA GLY A 35 -20.08 -3.89 13.74
C GLY A 35 -18.62 -3.45 13.85
N VAL A 36 -17.87 -3.43 12.74
CA VAL A 36 -16.46 -3.08 12.78
C VAL A 36 -16.01 -2.26 11.55
N THR A 37 -15.08 -1.33 11.76
CA THR A 37 -14.41 -0.56 10.70
C THR A 37 -12.92 -0.92 10.70
N MET A 38 -12.41 -1.52 9.62
CA MET A 38 -10.99 -1.83 9.45
C MET A 38 -10.26 -0.64 8.84
N LEU A 39 -9.13 -0.27 9.41
CA LEU A 39 -8.15 0.62 8.79
C LEU A 39 -6.88 -0.17 8.46
N ARG A 40 -6.47 -0.18 7.19
CA ARG A 40 -5.15 -0.68 6.80
C ARG A 40 -4.08 0.37 7.13
N MET A 41 -3.15 -0.03 7.99
CA MET A 41 -2.03 0.77 8.45
C MET A 41 -0.91 0.80 7.40
N GLU A 42 0.06 1.70 7.58
CA GLU A 42 1.17 1.87 6.64
C GLU A 42 2.12 0.67 6.56
N ASP A 43 2.15 -0.16 7.60
CA ASP A 43 2.89 -1.42 7.64
C ASP A 43 2.12 -2.59 7.02
N GLY A 44 0.84 -2.41 6.67
CA GLY A 44 -0.02 -3.43 6.11
C GLY A 44 -0.98 -4.10 7.10
N ARG A 45 -0.79 -3.89 8.41
CA ARG A 45 -1.72 -4.42 9.42
C ARG A 45 -3.12 -3.83 9.24
N ALA A 46 -4.15 -4.64 9.45
CA ALA A 46 -5.52 -4.17 9.56
C ALA A 46 -5.85 -3.95 11.04
N VAL A 47 -6.21 -2.72 11.40
CA VAL A 47 -6.60 -2.34 12.76
C VAL A 47 -8.12 -2.17 12.83
N ALA A 48 -8.72 -2.82 13.83
CA ALA A 48 -10.14 -2.77 14.08
C ALA A 48 -10.55 -1.55 14.89
N PHE A 49 -11.43 -0.72 14.33
CA PHE A 49 -12.14 0.37 15.00
C PHE A 49 -13.60 -0.02 15.22
N PRO A 50 -14.26 0.51 16.28
CA PRO A 50 -15.71 0.39 16.39
C PRO A 50 -16.41 1.12 15.23
N PRO A 51 -17.70 0.89 14.99
CA PRO A 51 -18.47 1.62 13.99
C PRO A 51 -18.48 3.11 14.32
N ILE A 52 -18.24 3.94 13.30
CA ILE A 52 -18.18 5.39 13.44
C ILE A 52 -19.31 5.99 12.61
N ALA A 53 -20.31 6.56 13.28
CA ALA A 53 -21.40 7.27 12.62
C ALA A 53 -20.87 8.47 11.81
N PRO A 54 -21.54 8.89 10.72
CA PRO A 54 -21.17 10.08 9.98
C PRO A 54 -20.97 11.31 10.89
N GLY A 55 -19.82 11.98 10.75
CA GLY A 55 -19.41 13.11 11.59
C GLY A 55 -18.77 12.71 12.93
N GLY A 56 -18.84 11.44 13.32
CA GLY A 56 -18.18 10.90 14.50
C GLY A 56 -16.70 10.61 14.29
N GLU A 57 -15.99 10.41 15.40
CA GLU A 57 -14.59 9.99 15.43
C GLU A 57 -14.30 9.05 16.60
N PHE A 58 -13.22 8.29 16.47
CA PHE A 58 -12.72 7.41 17.51
C PHE A 58 -11.19 7.50 17.60
N TYR A 59 -10.68 7.71 18.81
CA TYR A 59 -9.25 7.70 19.10
C TYR A 59 -8.81 6.33 19.63
N MET A 60 -7.95 5.65 18.87
CA MET A 60 -7.33 4.38 19.26
C MET A 60 -6.00 4.65 19.95
N ARG A 61 -5.96 4.52 21.28
CA ARG A 61 -4.77 4.83 22.08
C ARG A 61 -3.55 3.96 21.76
N THR A 62 -3.74 2.69 21.42
CA THR A 62 -2.64 1.74 21.14
C THR A 62 -1.91 2.09 19.86
N GLU A 63 -2.64 2.50 18.82
CA GLU A 63 -2.07 2.94 17.53
C GLU A 63 -1.81 4.45 17.49
N ARG A 64 -2.31 5.20 18.50
CA ARG A 64 -2.26 6.67 18.56
C ARG A 64 -2.82 7.31 17.27
N VAL A 65 -3.94 6.77 16.79
CA VAL A 65 -4.66 7.23 15.60
C VAL A 65 -6.09 7.64 15.95
N THR A 66 -6.52 8.79 15.45
CA THR A 66 -7.96 9.16 15.41
C THR A 66 -8.51 8.83 14.04
N LEU A 67 -9.52 7.96 13.97
CA LEU A 67 -10.28 7.71 12.75
C LEU A 67 -11.60 8.50 12.81
N ARG A 68 -11.88 9.29 11.77
CA ARG A 68 -13.09 10.12 11.66
C ARG A 68 -13.89 9.70 10.43
N ARG A 69 -15.21 9.55 10.58
CA ARG A 69 -16.12 9.34 9.44
C ARG A 69 -16.56 10.69 8.90
N THR A 70 -16.21 10.98 7.65
CA THR A 70 -16.65 12.18 6.93
C THR A 70 -17.87 11.88 6.06
N GLU A 71 -18.44 12.91 5.43
CA GLU A 71 -19.52 12.73 4.45
C GLU A 71 -19.09 11.92 3.22
N LYS A 72 -17.81 12.01 2.84
CA LYS A 72 -17.26 11.38 1.62
C LYS A 72 -16.51 10.07 1.87
N GLY A 73 -16.19 9.77 3.12
CA GLY A 73 -15.43 8.58 3.50
C GLY A 73 -14.84 8.73 4.88
N TYR A 74 -13.52 8.64 5.00
CA TYR A 74 -12.83 8.66 6.28
C TYR A 74 -11.58 9.54 6.26
N GLU A 75 -11.17 9.98 7.44
CA GLU A 75 -9.86 10.58 7.66
C GLU A 75 -9.21 9.90 8.87
N ALA A 76 -7.96 9.46 8.72
CA ALA A 76 -7.15 8.97 9.83
C ALA A 76 -6.09 10.03 10.16
N TYR A 77 -6.05 10.47 11.41
CA TYR A 77 -5.03 11.38 11.92
C TYR A 77 -4.05 10.61 12.80
N SER A 78 -2.77 10.61 12.43
CA SER A 78 -1.70 10.04 13.26
C SER A 78 -1.21 11.08 14.25
N HIS A 79 -1.27 10.77 15.54
CA HIS A 79 -0.74 11.63 16.60
C HIS A 79 0.79 11.54 16.75
N ASP A 80 1.44 10.63 16.01
CA ASP A 80 2.90 10.51 16.00
C ASP A 80 3.55 11.32 14.88
N SER A 81 3.00 11.24 13.67
CA SER A 81 3.52 12.00 12.51
C SER A 81 2.81 13.34 12.30
N LEU A 82 1.69 13.58 12.98
CA LEU A 82 0.79 14.73 12.78
C LEU A 82 0.21 14.81 11.36
N LEU A 83 0.23 13.71 10.61
CA LEU A 83 -0.32 13.63 9.26
C LEU A 83 -1.79 13.20 9.29
N THR A 84 -2.59 13.81 8.41
CA THR A 84 -3.95 13.39 8.09
C THR A 84 -3.94 12.60 6.78
N TYR A 85 -4.50 11.40 6.81
CA TYR A 85 -4.68 10.53 5.65
C TYR A 85 -6.17 10.53 5.29
N ARG A 86 -6.51 10.93 4.06
CA ARG A 86 -7.90 10.99 3.59
C ARG A 86 -8.22 9.78 2.72
N PHE A 87 -9.36 9.15 3.00
CA PHE A 87 -9.91 7.98 2.33
C PHE A 87 -11.30 8.33 1.78
N ASP A 88 -11.36 8.86 0.56
CA ASP A 88 -12.60 9.40 -0.03
C ASP A 88 -12.92 8.87 -1.44
N MET A 89 -12.14 7.89 -1.92
CA MET A 89 -12.43 7.17 -3.15
C MET A 89 -13.06 5.81 -2.84
N ARG A 90 -14.35 5.67 -3.14
CA ARG A 90 -15.06 4.40 -2.97
C ARG A 90 -14.64 3.39 -4.04
N ASP A 91 -14.31 2.19 -3.61
CA ASP A 91 -14.00 1.04 -4.46
C ASP A 91 -14.55 -0.24 -3.82
N GLY A 92 -15.68 -0.73 -4.33
CA GLY A 92 -16.42 -1.83 -3.71
C GLY A 92 -16.78 -1.53 -2.24
N GLY A 93 -16.35 -2.40 -1.33
CA GLY A 93 -16.53 -2.26 0.12
C GLY A 93 -15.57 -1.28 0.80
N ALA A 94 -14.54 -0.79 0.09
CA ALA A 94 -13.44 -0.03 0.64
C ALA A 94 -13.48 1.46 0.25
N TRP A 95 -12.87 2.29 1.10
CA TRP A 95 -12.46 3.65 0.80
C TRP A 95 -10.94 3.69 0.66
N ARG A 96 -10.44 3.97 -0.54
CA ARG A 96 -9.01 4.09 -0.83
C ARG A 96 -8.47 5.43 -0.39
N MET A 97 -7.23 5.44 0.09
CA MET A 97 -6.51 6.66 0.41
C MET A 97 -6.26 7.50 -0.85
N THR A 98 -6.56 8.80 -0.79
CA THR A 98 -6.36 9.73 -1.90
C THR A 98 -5.42 10.88 -1.54
N ARG A 99 -5.23 11.19 -0.26
CA ARG A 99 -4.41 12.33 0.16
C ARG A 99 -3.70 12.06 1.48
N ILE A 100 -2.50 12.59 1.60
CA ILE A 100 -1.72 12.67 2.84
C ILE A 100 -1.39 14.14 3.06
N GLU A 101 -1.74 14.70 4.20
CA GLU A 101 -1.66 16.14 4.46
C GLU A 101 -1.00 16.42 5.81
N ASN A 102 -0.10 17.39 5.84
CA ASN A 102 0.52 17.87 7.07
C ASN A 102 -0.31 19.02 7.70
N PRO A 103 0.02 19.46 8.92
CA PRO A 103 -0.71 20.55 9.58
C PRO A 103 -0.66 21.91 8.85
N ASP A 104 0.35 22.12 8.00
CA ASP A 104 0.51 23.35 7.19
C ASP A 104 -0.30 23.31 5.89
N GLY A 105 -1.01 22.21 5.60
CA GLY A 105 -1.81 22.02 4.39
C GLY A 105 -1.01 21.56 3.16
N LEU A 106 0.30 21.33 3.31
CA LEU A 106 1.11 20.66 2.28
C LEU A 106 0.69 19.20 2.21
N HIS A 107 0.47 18.71 0.98
CA HIS A 107 -0.12 17.41 0.79
C HIS A 107 0.45 16.65 -0.40
N ILE A 108 0.47 15.33 -0.28
CA ILE A 108 0.66 14.41 -1.40
C ILE A 108 -0.73 13.97 -1.84
N GLN A 109 -1.01 14.09 -3.13
CA GLN A 109 -2.23 13.61 -3.76
C GLN A 109 -1.95 12.31 -4.51
N LEU A 110 -2.66 11.24 -4.17
CA LEU A 110 -2.71 10.01 -4.95
C LEU A 110 -3.71 10.18 -6.09
N ARG A 111 -3.33 9.68 -7.27
CA ARG A 111 -4.14 9.75 -8.49
C ARG A 111 -4.53 8.34 -8.92
N PHE A 112 -5.72 8.27 -9.50
CA PHE A 112 -6.28 7.05 -10.02
C PHE A 112 -6.84 7.30 -11.42
N SER A 113 -6.71 6.31 -12.31
CA SER A 113 -7.29 6.29 -13.65
C SER A 113 -8.04 4.98 -13.82
N ASN A 114 -9.33 5.04 -14.18
CA ASN A 114 -10.19 3.86 -14.31
C ASN A 114 -10.14 2.93 -13.08
N GLY A 115 -10.11 3.50 -11.87
CA GLY A 115 -10.05 2.75 -10.61
C GLY A 115 -8.65 2.23 -10.22
N ARG A 116 -7.63 2.41 -11.08
CA ARG A 116 -6.25 1.92 -10.84
C ARG A 116 -5.33 3.05 -10.43
N PHE A 117 -4.37 2.76 -9.56
CA PHE A 117 -3.37 3.73 -9.13
C PHE A 117 -2.54 4.20 -10.34
N SER A 118 -2.47 5.51 -10.55
CA SER A 118 -1.73 6.14 -11.66
C SER A 118 -0.59 7.04 -11.20
N GLY A 119 -0.34 7.09 -9.89
CA GLY A 119 0.81 7.76 -9.30
C GLY A 119 0.45 8.80 -8.25
N VAL A 120 1.44 9.66 -7.92
CA VAL A 120 1.31 10.70 -6.90
C VAL A 120 1.82 12.05 -7.39
N SER A 121 1.32 13.13 -6.81
CA SER A 121 1.85 14.49 -7.01
C SER A 121 1.93 15.22 -5.69
N ASP A 122 2.82 16.21 -5.63
CA ASP A 122 2.94 17.14 -4.52
C ASP A 122 2.46 18.54 -4.92
N PRO A 123 2.43 19.51 -3.98
CA PRO A 123 1.93 20.86 -4.26
C PRO A 123 2.90 21.69 -5.11
N ALA A 124 4.16 21.24 -5.27
CA ALA A 124 5.14 21.86 -6.14
C ALA A 124 5.00 21.41 -7.61
N GLY A 125 4.04 20.53 -7.91
CA GLY A 125 3.80 19.99 -9.25
C GLY A 125 4.71 18.81 -9.61
N ARG A 126 5.56 18.35 -8.69
CA ARG A 126 6.39 17.16 -8.92
C ARG A 126 5.48 15.94 -8.97
N THR A 127 5.73 15.08 -9.96
CA THR A 127 4.84 13.97 -10.27
C THR A 127 5.63 12.68 -10.39
N VAL A 128 5.13 11.64 -9.72
CA VAL A 128 5.50 10.25 -9.99
C VAL A 128 4.34 9.61 -10.73
N HIS A 129 4.62 9.02 -11.88
CA HIS A 129 3.67 8.23 -12.65
C HIS A 129 3.79 6.74 -12.27
N ALA A 130 2.67 6.02 -12.30
CA ALA A 130 2.64 4.59 -12.08
C ALA A 130 2.06 3.87 -13.29
N ALA A 131 2.80 2.90 -13.83
CA ALA A 131 2.24 1.95 -14.78
C ALA A 131 1.65 0.76 -14.03
N THR A 132 0.53 0.22 -14.53
CA THR A 132 -0.13 -0.96 -13.96
C THR A 132 -0.41 -2.01 -15.01
N ASP A 133 -0.40 -3.27 -14.62
CA ASP A 133 -0.86 -4.38 -15.47
C ASP A 133 -2.39 -4.44 -15.61
N THR A 134 -2.90 -5.46 -16.30
CA THR A 134 -4.34 -5.69 -16.51
C THR A 134 -5.10 -6.04 -15.24
N LYS A 135 -4.43 -6.50 -14.18
CA LYS A 135 -5.01 -6.78 -12.85
C LYS A 135 -4.94 -5.55 -11.94
N GLY A 136 -4.28 -4.47 -12.36
CA GLY A 136 -4.12 -3.24 -11.57
C GLY A 136 -2.92 -3.25 -10.63
N ARG A 137 -2.02 -4.23 -10.75
CA ARG A 137 -0.75 -4.26 -10.00
C ARG A 137 0.23 -3.27 -10.62
N VAL A 138 0.96 -2.52 -9.80
CA VAL A 138 1.97 -1.56 -10.25
C VAL A 138 3.15 -2.32 -10.84
N THR A 139 3.49 -2.03 -12.09
CA THR A 139 4.63 -2.63 -12.80
C THR A 139 5.83 -1.69 -12.85
N SER A 140 5.61 -0.38 -12.78
CA SER A 140 6.69 0.60 -12.64
C SER A 140 6.23 1.90 -11.99
N LEU A 141 7.19 2.59 -11.39
CA LEU A 141 7.07 3.99 -10.99
C LEU A 141 8.15 4.80 -11.72
N SER A 142 7.76 5.96 -12.23
CA SER A 142 8.65 6.87 -12.94
C SER A 142 8.50 8.29 -12.42
N PHE A 143 9.60 9.01 -12.24
CA PHE A 143 9.58 10.45 -11.99
C PHE A 143 9.37 11.20 -13.31
N VAL A 144 8.44 12.15 -13.33
CA VAL A 144 8.14 12.94 -14.53
C VAL A 144 9.05 14.17 -14.56
N THR A 145 9.82 14.31 -15.62
CA THR A 145 10.71 15.44 -15.90
C THR A 145 10.28 16.18 -17.17
N ASP A 146 10.91 17.32 -17.43
CA ASP A 146 10.83 18.05 -18.70
C ASP A 146 11.32 17.24 -19.91
N LYS A 147 12.18 16.24 -19.69
CA LYS A 147 12.73 15.37 -20.74
C LYS A 147 11.95 14.06 -20.94
N GLY A 148 10.94 13.81 -20.12
CA GLY A 148 10.15 12.57 -20.14
C GLY A 148 10.13 11.87 -18.79
N GLU A 149 9.86 10.57 -18.81
CA GLU A 149 9.76 9.74 -17.60
C GLU A 149 11.09 9.03 -17.28
N GLU A 150 11.57 9.19 -16.06
CA GLU A 150 12.74 8.50 -15.52
C GLU A 150 12.29 7.38 -14.56
N ARG A 151 12.54 6.11 -14.93
CA ARG A 151 12.13 4.94 -14.13
C ARG A 151 12.83 4.95 -12.76
N LEU A 152 12.05 4.93 -11.69
CA LEU A 152 12.54 4.83 -10.31
C LEU A 152 12.66 3.37 -9.86
N VAL A 153 11.66 2.56 -10.21
CA VAL A 153 11.58 1.14 -9.86
C VAL A 153 10.61 0.43 -10.80
N SER A 154 10.85 -0.85 -11.05
CA SER A 154 9.89 -1.74 -11.71
C SER A 154 9.73 -3.06 -10.98
N TYR A 155 8.59 -3.71 -11.18
CA TYR A 155 8.17 -4.93 -10.51
C TYR A 155 7.76 -5.98 -11.53
N THR A 156 8.12 -7.23 -11.25
CA THR A 156 7.63 -8.40 -11.98
C THR A 156 6.83 -9.30 -11.07
N TYR A 157 5.91 -10.04 -11.67
CA TYR A 157 5.00 -10.93 -10.96
C TYR A 157 4.87 -12.25 -11.69
N ASP A 158 4.63 -13.32 -10.94
CA ASP A 158 4.19 -14.60 -11.50
C ASP A 158 2.68 -14.59 -11.83
N GLU A 159 2.21 -15.71 -12.40
CA GLU A 159 0.79 -15.89 -12.76
C GLU A 159 -0.13 -15.91 -11.54
N SER A 160 0.37 -16.43 -10.42
CA SER A 160 -0.33 -16.55 -9.14
C SER A 160 -0.49 -15.23 -8.40
N GLY A 161 0.26 -14.18 -8.75
CA GLY A 161 0.14 -12.90 -8.06
C GLY A 161 1.35 -12.49 -7.24
N ASN A 162 2.34 -13.36 -7.08
CA ASN A 162 3.49 -13.10 -6.23
C ASN A 162 4.48 -12.16 -6.94
N MET A 163 5.06 -11.21 -6.21
CA MET A 163 6.11 -10.34 -6.72
C MET A 163 7.42 -11.13 -6.83
N THR A 164 7.90 -11.34 -8.05
CA THR A 164 9.12 -12.12 -8.32
C THR A 164 10.37 -11.26 -8.49
N GLY A 165 10.20 -9.95 -8.69
CA GLY A 165 11.32 -9.08 -8.99
C GLY A 165 11.07 -7.62 -8.63
N ILE A 166 12.13 -6.96 -8.17
CA ILE A 166 12.20 -5.52 -7.96
C ILE A 166 13.47 -5.03 -8.62
N THR A 167 13.35 -4.25 -9.69
CA THR A 167 14.49 -3.66 -10.39
C THR A 167 14.57 -2.17 -10.09
N ASP A 168 15.67 -1.71 -9.50
CA ASP A 168 15.90 -0.29 -9.22
C ASP A 168 16.27 0.50 -10.48
N ALA A 169 16.47 1.82 -10.33
CA ALA A 169 16.84 2.72 -11.41
C ALA A 169 18.24 2.45 -12.01
N MET A 170 19.09 1.65 -11.35
CA MET A 170 20.41 1.25 -11.83
C MET A 170 20.39 -0.15 -12.47
N ASP A 171 19.19 -0.66 -12.81
CA ASP A 171 18.96 -1.99 -13.37
C ASP A 171 19.44 -3.14 -12.48
N LYS A 172 19.59 -2.89 -11.16
CA LYS A 172 19.87 -3.97 -10.22
C LYS A 172 18.56 -4.57 -9.72
N THR A 173 18.49 -5.90 -9.77
CA THR A 173 17.26 -6.64 -9.44
C THR A 173 17.42 -7.40 -8.13
N THR A 174 16.41 -7.30 -7.26
CA THR A 174 16.14 -8.27 -6.21
C THR A 174 15.15 -9.29 -6.75
N GLU A 175 15.49 -10.57 -6.67
CA GLU A 175 14.67 -11.67 -7.19
C GLU A 175 14.08 -12.47 -6.03
N MET A 176 12.85 -12.95 -6.20
CA MET A 176 12.13 -13.73 -5.19
C MET A 176 11.45 -14.94 -5.82
N SER A 177 11.56 -16.09 -5.14
CA SER A 177 10.89 -17.34 -5.52
C SER A 177 9.89 -17.76 -4.44
N TYR A 178 8.85 -18.47 -4.87
CA TYR A 178 7.73 -18.84 -4.03
C TYR A 178 7.36 -20.33 -4.20
N SER A 179 6.84 -20.92 -3.14
CA SER A 179 6.05 -22.15 -3.18
C SER A 179 4.61 -21.79 -2.78
N GLY A 180 3.69 -21.81 -3.74
CA GLY A 180 2.37 -21.19 -3.55
C GLY A 180 2.53 -19.68 -3.33
N HIS A 181 2.12 -19.18 -2.16
CA HIS A 181 2.28 -17.78 -1.75
C HIS A 181 3.37 -17.56 -0.68
N LEU A 182 4.13 -18.60 -0.34
CA LEU A 182 5.21 -18.54 0.64
C LEU A 182 6.55 -18.29 -0.05
N MET A 183 7.23 -17.18 0.29
CA MET A 183 8.55 -16.85 -0.26
C MET A 183 9.59 -17.85 0.25
N THR A 184 10.20 -18.62 -0.64
CA THR A 184 11.20 -19.65 -0.31
C THR A 184 12.62 -19.17 -0.53
N GLU A 185 12.83 -18.20 -1.40
CA GLU A 185 14.14 -17.63 -1.70
C GLU A 185 14.04 -16.15 -2.05
N LYS A 186 15.04 -15.39 -1.65
CA LYS A 186 15.24 -14.00 -2.05
C LYS A 186 16.72 -13.75 -2.29
N THR A 187 17.06 -13.30 -3.48
CA THR A 187 18.41 -12.84 -3.82
C THR A 187 18.37 -11.32 -3.90
N ASP A 188 19.18 -10.66 -3.08
CA ASP A 188 19.24 -9.20 -3.08
C ASP A 188 20.03 -8.64 -4.28
N ARG A 189 20.03 -7.31 -4.40
CA ARG A 189 20.70 -6.61 -5.52
C ARG A 189 22.24 -6.77 -5.54
N ASN A 190 22.84 -7.31 -4.49
CA ASN A 190 24.27 -7.57 -4.37
C ASN A 190 24.61 -9.04 -4.64
N GLY A 191 23.60 -9.91 -4.77
CA GLY A 191 23.75 -11.34 -4.99
C GLY A 191 23.68 -12.17 -3.70
N ASP A 192 23.37 -11.55 -2.55
CA ASP A 192 23.20 -12.30 -1.30
C ASP A 192 21.84 -13.00 -1.30
N THR A 193 21.85 -14.32 -1.12
CA THR A 193 20.65 -15.15 -1.16
C THR A 193 20.23 -15.61 0.24
N TYR A 194 18.95 -15.41 0.54
CA TYR A 194 18.28 -15.84 1.75
C TYR A 194 17.25 -16.91 1.38
N ARG A 195 17.13 -17.95 2.21
CA ARG A 195 16.18 -19.05 2.00
C ARG A 195 15.36 -19.28 3.26
N TRP A 196 14.11 -19.66 3.07
CA TRP A 196 13.17 -19.98 4.14
C TRP A 196 12.52 -21.33 3.88
N GLU A 197 12.38 -22.11 4.95
CA GLU A 197 11.59 -23.32 4.97
C GLU A 197 10.37 -23.11 5.85
N TYR A 198 9.26 -23.76 5.51
CA TYR A 198 8.00 -23.62 6.21
C TYR A 198 7.49 -24.98 6.66
N ASP A 199 6.93 -25.02 7.86
CA ASP A 199 6.20 -26.20 8.32
C ASP A 199 4.83 -26.32 7.63
N SER A 200 4.11 -27.41 7.90
CA SER A 200 2.78 -27.66 7.34
C SER A 200 1.70 -26.66 7.75
N LYS A 201 2.01 -25.75 8.67
CA LYS A 201 1.14 -24.65 9.11
C LYS A 201 1.55 -23.30 8.50
N GLY A 202 2.51 -23.29 7.56
CA GLY A 202 3.00 -22.08 6.91
C GLY A 202 3.88 -21.20 7.81
N ARG A 203 4.43 -21.75 8.90
CA ARG A 203 5.34 -21.02 9.79
C ARG A 203 6.78 -21.27 9.35
N CYS A 204 7.59 -20.21 9.30
CA CYS A 204 9.01 -20.34 9.01
C CYS A 204 9.71 -21.16 10.12
N VAL A 205 10.58 -22.10 9.72
CA VAL A 205 11.36 -22.97 10.62
C VAL A 205 12.85 -22.89 10.36
#